data_AF-A0A2S4KVL0-F1
#
_entry.id   AF-A0A2S4KVL0-F1
#
_cell.length_a   1.000
_cell.length_b   1.000
_cell.length_c   1.000
_cell.angle_alpha   90.00
_cell.angle_beta   90.00
_cell.angle_gamma   90.00
#
_symmetry.space_group_name_H-M   'P 1'
#
loop_
_entity.id
_entity.type
_entity.pdbx_description
1 polymer ?
#
loop_
_entity_poly.entity_id
_entity_poly.type
_entity_poly.pdbx_seq_one_letter_code
_entity_poly.pdbx_strand_id
1 'polypeptide(L)'
;MSDFLDTCNKSVPVYIPVCDYWPLLVQVLHNYIYRRWFRPYRSEIEHHRFICKFITPEDLPDAGSPSQATVDSLVSLNRAICAEVEARRRIYEETFTSGDEMAVYKLQPVKDYRFHILQPLFKALLIVVCFESYRNEDSKAVGRLPVFLVRTGVEDGLSAPISFKAIASKIDGYAGEARSAVRTTLETAIDFVMDLEAREAAIFGLQPDPALMPENVRFWKEALGDEPIIGPSSSFVDPEKYPWAGNGESYESWVMAQQELRSFRREARRIAGTL
;
A
#
# COMPACT_ATOMS: atom_id res chain seq x y z
N MET A 1 -7.97 -9.46 11.08
CA MET A 1 -8.66 -8.40 10.29
C MET A 1 -8.71 -8.92 8.87
N SER A 2 -9.86 -8.95 8.19
CA SER A 2 -9.98 -9.70 6.93
C SER A 2 -9.04 -9.11 5.88
N ASP A 3 -8.11 -9.90 5.33
CA ASP A 3 -7.07 -9.49 4.35
C ASP A 3 -7.61 -8.69 3.16
N PHE A 4 -8.90 -8.88 2.87
CA PHE A 4 -9.66 -8.16 1.87
C PHE A 4 -9.65 -6.64 2.07
N LEU A 5 -9.99 -6.14 3.26
CA LEU A 5 -10.11 -4.69 3.49
C LEU A 5 -8.73 -4.01 3.42
N ASP A 6 -7.68 -4.74 3.80
CA ASP A 6 -6.33 -4.23 3.74
C ASP A 6 -5.79 -4.09 2.30
N THR A 7 -6.46 -4.70 1.31
CA THR A 7 -6.16 -4.51 -0.12
C THR A 7 -6.67 -3.15 -0.62
N CYS A 8 -7.74 -2.64 -0.02
CA CYS A 8 -8.30 -1.33 -0.37
C CYS A 8 -7.43 -0.17 0.15
N ASN A 9 -7.63 1.00 -0.45
CA ASN A 9 -6.95 2.25 -0.14
C ASN A 9 -5.43 2.19 -0.28
N LYS A 10 -4.96 1.27 -1.13
CA LYS A 10 -3.56 1.12 -1.53
C LYS A 10 -3.42 1.45 -3.01
N SER A 11 -2.30 2.08 -3.38
CA SER A 11 -2.03 2.46 -4.76
C SER A 11 -1.32 1.37 -5.55
N VAL A 12 -0.57 0.47 -4.90
CA VAL A 12 0.16 -0.60 -5.59
C VAL A 12 0.33 -1.88 -4.74
N PRO A 13 0.16 -3.09 -5.29
CA PRO A 13 0.65 -4.31 -4.68
C PRO A 13 2.16 -4.44 -4.84
N VAL A 14 2.84 -4.76 -3.74
CA VAL A 14 4.27 -5.07 -3.69
C VAL A 14 4.40 -6.56 -3.44
N TYR A 15 4.65 -7.31 -4.51
CA TYR A 15 4.92 -8.73 -4.47
C TYR A 15 6.36 -8.95 -4.02
N ILE A 16 6.50 -9.74 -2.96
CA ILE A 16 7.79 -10.18 -2.48
C ILE A 16 7.75 -11.72 -2.57
N PRO A 17 8.62 -12.35 -3.37
CA PRO A 17 8.70 -13.81 -3.41
C PRO A 17 9.05 -14.41 -2.04
N VAL A 18 8.68 -15.67 -1.83
CA VAL A 18 9.01 -16.39 -0.59
C VAL A 18 10.52 -16.43 -0.41
N CYS A 19 10.99 -15.96 0.74
CA CYS A 19 12.41 -15.98 1.08
C CYS A 19 12.63 -16.14 2.58
N ASP A 20 13.78 -16.70 2.94
CA ASP A 20 14.17 -17.02 4.32
C ASP A 20 14.17 -15.84 5.30
N TYR A 21 14.48 -14.64 4.79
CA TYR A 21 14.53 -13.39 5.56
C TYR A 21 13.28 -12.53 5.34
N TRP A 22 12.19 -13.13 4.86
CA TRP A 22 10.90 -12.48 4.62
C TRP A 22 10.47 -11.52 5.75
N PRO A 23 10.44 -11.92 7.03
CA PRO A 23 9.96 -11.04 8.10
C PRO A 23 10.82 -9.79 8.28
N LEU A 24 12.13 -9.92 8.09
CA LEU A 24 13.05 -8.79 8.13
C LEU A 24 12.83 -7.87 6.93
N LEU A 25 12.77 -8.45 5.72
CA LEU A 25 12.64 -7.69 4.49
C LEU A 25 11.34 -6.87 4.47
N VAL A 26 10.20 -7.45 4.88
CA VAL A 26 8.94 -6.71 4.99
C VAL A 26 9.06 -5.53 5.95
N GLN A 27 9.69 -5.73 7.11
CA GLN A 27 9.85 -4.64 8.09
C GLN A 27 10.70 -3.51 7.50
N VAL A 28 11.80 -3.84 6.84
CA VAL A 28 12.73 -2.89 6.21
C VAL A 28 12.04 -2.13 5.08
N LEU A 29 11.35 -2.84 4.19
CA LEU A 29 10.59 -2.26 3.08
C LEU A 29 9.46 -1.36 3.58
N HIS A 30 8.70 -1.82 4.58
CA HIS A 30 7.62 -1.03 5.19
C HIS A 30 8.17 0.29 5.73
N ASN A 31 9.22 0.24 6.56
CA ASN A 31 9.83 1.45 7.13
C ASN A 31 10.35 2.41 6.06
N TYR A 32 11.01 1.88 5.03
CA TYR A 32 11.54 2.70 3.93
C TYR A 32 10.41 3.39 3.16
N ILE A 33 9.40 2.64 2.74
CA ILE A 33 8.28 3.14 1.94
C ILE A 33 7.44 4.13 2.77
N TYR A 34 7.15 3.79 4.03
CA TYR A 34 6.38 4.63 4.94
C TYR A 34 7.03 6.00 5.13
N ARG A 35 8.34 6.07 5.41
CA ARG A 35 9.04 7.35 5.60
C ARG A 35 9.08 8.24 4.37
N ARG A 36 8.98 7.68 3.16
CA ARG A 36 8.90 8.46 1.92
C ARG A 36 7.49 8.96 1.64
N TRP A 37 6.50 8.10 1.87
CA TRP A 37 5.10 8.40 1.57
C TRP A 37 4.43 9.26 2.65
N PHE A 38 4.67 8.94 3.92
CA PHE A 38 4.05 9.62 5.04
C PHE A 38 4.65 11.01 5.23
N ARG A 39 3.79 12.02 5.14
CA ARG A 39 4.10 13.40 5.43
C ARG A 39 3.22 13.81 6.61
N PRO A 40 3.80 14.11 7.78
CA PRO A 40 3.03 14.55 8.93
C PRO A 40 2.06 15.67 8.56
N TYR A 41 0.80 15.53 8.97
CA TYR A 41 -0.27 16.49 8.68
C TYR A 41 -0.48 16.77 7.19
N ARG A 42 -0.12 15.85 6.30
CA ARG A 42 -0.37 15.97 4.85
C ARG A 42 -0.81 14.66 4.21
N SER A 43 -0.39 13.52 4.77
CA SER A 43 -0.86 12.21 4.34
C SER A 43 -2.07 11.79 5.17
N GLU A 44 -3.14 11.41 4.48
CA GLU A 44 -4.32 10.78 5.08
C GLU A 44 -4.00 9.29 5.32
N ILE A 45 -4.23 8.80 6.54
CA ILE A 45 -3.88 7.43 6.98
C ILE A 45 -5.12 6.63 7.45
N GLU A 46 -6.26 7.30 7.50
CA GLU A 46 -7.57 6.80 7.88
C GLU A 46 -7.99 5.64 6.95
N HIS A 47 -8.79 4.72 7.48
CA HIS A 47 -9.26 3.53 6.76
C HIS A 47 -8.13 2.73 6.09
N HIS A 48 -7.00 2.58 6.79
CA HIS A 48 -5.84 1.80 6.34
C HIS A 48 -5.19 2.35 5.06
N ARG A 49 -5.30 3.66 4.79
CA ARG A 49 -4.64 4.24 3.64
C ARG A 49 -3.13 4.16 3.79
N PHE A 50 -2.48 3.63 2.76
CA PHE A 50 -1.04 3.52 2.64
C PHE A 50 -0.70 3.31 1.17
N ILE A 51 0.49 3.69 0.70
CA ILE A 51 0.79 3.60 -0.73
C ILE A 51 0.76 2.17 -1.28
N CYS A 52 1.05 1.16 -0.47
CA CYS A 52 1.17 -0.22 -0.95
C CYS A 52 0.59 -1.31 -0.04
N LYS A 53 0.31 -2.47 -0.63
CA LYS A 53 0.04 -3.74 0.09
C LYS A 53 1.17 -4.72 -0.21
N PHE A 54 1.80 -5.26 0.82
CA PHE A 54 2.74 -6.38 0.65
C PHE A 54 1.98 -7.69 0.44
N ILE A 55 2.39 -8.48 -0.55
CA ILE A 55 1.77 -9.77 -0.88
C ILE A 55 2.89 -10.81 -1.08
N THR A 56 2.73 -11.97 -0.42
CA THR A 56 3.62 -13.14 -0.55
C THR A 56 2.86 -14.29 -1.18
N PRO A 57 3.02 -14.53 -2.47
CA PRO A 57 2.47 -15.74 -3.09
C PRO A 57 3.34 -16.94 -2.69
N GLU A 58 2.73 -17.98 -2.13
CA GLU A 58 3.44 -19.18 -1.67
C GLU A 58 4.05 -19.99 -2.82
N ASP A 59 3.42 -19.99 -4.00
CA ASP A 59 3.79 -20.84 -5.14
C ASP A 59 4.62 -20.12 -6.23
N LEU A 60 5.22 -18.96 -5.93
CA LEU A 60 6.05 -18.30 -6.92
C LEU A 60 7.39 -19.02 -7.12
N PRO A 61 7.87 -19.19 -8.36
CA PRO A 61 9.19 -19.73 -8.62
C PRO A 61 10.26 -18.86 -7.95
N ASP A 62 11.19 -19.52 -7.27
CA ASP A 62 12.40 -18.93 -6.69
C ASP A 62 13.34 -18.49 -7.83
N ALA A 63 13.10 -17.29 -8.37
CA ALA A 63 13.92 -16.73 -9.45
C ALA A 63 14.08 -15.22 -9.27
N GLY A 64 15.32 -14.75 -9.08
CA GLY A 64 15.63 -13.35 -8.82
C GLY A 64 15.24 -12.35 -9.90
N SER A 65 15.13 -12.79 -11.17
CA SER A 65 14.48 -12.02 -12.23
C SER A 65 13.20 -12.73 -12.67
N PRO A 66 12.03 -12.08 -12.61
CA PRO A 66 10.78 -12.71 -12.97
C PRO A 66 10.79 -13.03 -14.46
N SER A 67 10.61 -14.30 -14.80
CA SER A 67 10.36 -14.72 -16.18
C SER A 67 9.04 -14.14 -16.70
N GLN A 68 8.79 -14.17 -18.02
CA GLN A 68 7.48 -13.77 -18.57
C GLN A 68 6.34 -14.57 -17.91
N ALA A 69 6.51 -15.88 -17.73
CA ALA A 69 5.54 -16.73 -17.03
C ALA A 69 5.31 -16.29 -15.58
N THR A 70 6.35 -15.85 -14.87
CA THR A 70 6.24 -15.30 -13.52
C THR A 70 5.44 -14.00 -13.52
N VAL A 71 5.72 -13.11 -14.47
CA VAL A 71 4.98 -11.85 -14.65
C VAL A 71 3.51 -12.12 -14.94
N ASP A 72 3.20 -13.04 -15.85
CA ASP A 72 1.82 -13.38 -16.20
C ASP A 72 1.05 -14.00 -15.03
N SER A 73 1.69 -14.88 -14.27
CA SER A 73 1.12 -15.45 -13.04
C SER A 73 0.80 -14.38 -12.00
N LEU A 74 1.71 -13.41 -11.80
CA LEU A 74 1.49 -12.28 -10.88
C LEU A 74 0.35 -11.37 -11.33
N VAL A 75 0.28 -11.05 -12.63
CA VAL A 75 -0.82 -10.27 -13.21
C VAL A 75 -2.14 -11.01 -13.05
N SER A 76 -2.16 -12.32 -13.30
CA SER A 76 -3.34 -13.17 -13.12
C SER A 76 -3.79 -13.22 -11.66
N LEU A 77 -2.86 -13.41 -10.72
CA LEU A 77 -3.12 -13.38 -9.29
C LEU A 77 -3.68 -12.03 -8.84
N ASN A 78 -3.07 -10.90 -9.26
CA ASN A 78 -3.59 -9.58 -8.92
C ASN A 78 -5.01 -9.37 -9.44
N ARG A 79 -5.29 -9.83 -10.66
CA ARG A 79 -6.65 -9.78 -11.23
C ARG A 79 -7.64 -10.58 -10.40
N ALA A 80 -7.27 -11.77 -9.95
CA ALA A 80 -8.11 -12.59 -9.08
C ALA A 80 -8.36 -11.94 -7.72
N ILE A 81 -7.33 -11.36 -7.10
CA ILE A 81 -7.46 -10.60 -5.84
C ILE A 81 -8.42 -9.41 -6.03
N CYS A 82 -8.24 -8.62 -7.10
CA CYS A 82 -9.09 -7.49 -7.40
C CYS A 82 -10.56 -7.90 -7.64
N ALA A 83 -10.77 -8.99 -8.37
CA ALA A 83 -12.11 -9.52 -8.64
C ALA A 83 -12.81 -10.00 -7.35
N GLU A 84 -12.07 -10.69 -6.48
CA GLU A 84 -12.58 -11.07 -5.16
C GLU A 84 -12.91 -9.83 -4.31
N VAL A 85 -12.05 -8.79 -4.39
CA VAL A 85 -12.28 -7.52 -3.70
C VAL A 85 -13.61 -6.87 -4.13
N GLU A 86 -13.84 -6.79 -5.42
CA GLU A 86 -15.07 -6.23 -5.98
C GLU A 86 -16.30 -7.11 -5.66
N ALA A 87 -16.15 -8.44 -5.69
CA ALA A 87 -17.24 -9.38 -5.41
C ALA A 87 -17.76 -9.24 -3.97
N ARG A 88 -16.88 -9.21 -2.95
CA ARG A 88 -17.39 -9.04 -1.57
C ARG A 88 -17.92 -7.64 -1.31
N ARG A 89 -17.39 -6.62 -1.98
CA ARG A 89 -17.96 -5.27 -1.90
C ARG A 89 -19.42 -5.26 -2.34
N ARG A 90 -19.75 -5.93 -3.46
CA ARG A 90 -21.15 -6.08 -3.91
C ARG A 90 -22.01 -6.80 -2.88
N ILE A 91 -21.51 -7.88 -2.27
CA ILE A 91 -22.22 -8.60 -1.20
C ILE A 91 -22.52 -7.67 -0.02
N TYR A 92 -21.57 -6.81 0.36
CA TYR A 92 -21.81 -5.82 1.40
C TYR A 92 -22.87 -4.81 0.97
N GLU A 93 -22.75 -4.22 -0.22
CA GLU A 93 -23.73 -3.26 -0.75
C GLU A 93 -25.16 -3.85 -0.79
N GLU A 94 -25.32 -5.08 -1.29
CA GLU A 94 -26.60 -5.78 -1.35
C GLU A 94 -27.17 -6.06 0.05
N THR A 95 -26.33 -6.54 0.97
CA THR A 95 -26.75 -6.88 2.34
C THR A 95 -27.16 -5.63 3.14
N PHE A 96 -26.45 -4.52 2.98
CA PHE A 96 -26.81 -3.26 3.63
C PHE A 96 -28.03 -2.60 3.00
N THR A 97 -28.27 -2.81 1.71
CA THR A 97 -29.46 -2.27 1.02
C THR A 97 -30.72 -3.07 1.35
N SER A 98 -30.60 -4.38 1.58
CA SER A 98 -31.73 -5.26 1.91
C SER A 98 -32.31 -5.04 3.31
N GLY A 99 -31.55 -4.43 4.22
CA GLY A 99 -31.99 -4.16 5.60
C GLY A 99 -32.07 -5.41 6.50
N ASP A 100 -31.45 -6.53 6.10
CA ASP A 100 -31.38 -7.74 6.93
C ASP A 100 -30.47 -7.51 8.15
N GLU A 101 -31.09 -7.21 9.29
CA GLU A 101 -30.39 -6.92 10.55
C GLU A 101 -29.46 -8.06 11.00
N MET A 102 -29.81 -9.33 10.71
CA MET A 102 -29.01 -10.49 11.12
C MET A 102 -27.76 -10.65 10.23
N ALA A 103 -27.92 -10.42 8.93
CA ALA A 103 -26.80 -10.42 7.99
C ALA A 103 -25.87 -9.21 8.22
N VAL A 104 -26.44 -8.03 8.50
CA VAL A 104 -25.71 -6.83 8.90
C VAL A 104 -24.96 -7.03 10.23
N TYR A 105 -25.56 -7.72 11.21
CA TYR A 105 -24.88 -8.05 12.47
C TYR A 105 -23.68 -9.00 12.26
N LYS A 106 -23.78 -9.98 11.36
CA LYS A 106 -22.63 -10.84 11.00
C LYS A 106 -21.53 -10.10 10.26
N LEU A 107 -21.88 -9.06 9.51
CA LEU A 107 -20.96 -8.19 8.77
C LEU A 107 -20.53 -6.94 9.55
N GLN A 108 -20.97 -6.79 10.79
CA GLN A 108 -20.69 -5.66 11.68
C GLN A 108 -19.19 -5.34 11.90
N PRO A 109 -18.21 -6.26 11.69
CA PRO A 109 -16.79 -5.89 11.62
C PRO A 109 -16.41 -4.98 10.43
N VAL A 110 -17.33 -4.69 9.51
CA VAL A 110 -17.09 -3.99 8.23
C VAL A 110 -18.04 -2.79 8.07
N LYS A 111 -18.29 -2.02 9.15
CA LYS A 111 -19.21 -0.85 9.13
C LYS A 111 -18.80 0.21 8.10
N ASP A 112 -17.50 0.33 7.83
CA ASP A 112 -16.92 1.36 6.97
C ASP A 112 -16.50 0.82 5.60
N TYR A 113 -17.14 -0.24 5.11
CA TYR A 113 -16.80 -0.85 3.81
C TYR A 113 -16.84 0.16 2.66
N ARG A 114 -17.70 1.18 2.74
CA ARG A 114 -17.84 2.25 1.73
C ARG A 114 -16.56 3.08 1.58
N PHE A 115 -15.76 3.15 2.63
CA PHE A 115 -14.49 3.87 2.66
C PHE A 115 -13.30 2.97 2.33
N HIS A 116 -13.53 1.69 2.02
CA HIS A 116 -12.50 0.76 1.56
C HIS A 116 -12.62 0.61 0.04
N ILE A 117 -11.92 1.48 -0.68
CA ILE A 117 -11.98 1.58 -2.15
C ILE A 117 -10.76 0.90 -2.77
N LEU A 118 -11.00 -0.05 -3.68
CA LEU A 118 -9.95 -0.61 -4.54
C LEU A 118 -9.51 0.46 -5.55
N GLN A 119 -8.27 0.91 -5.45
CA GLN A 119 -7.75 1.99 -6.30
C GLN A 119 -7.47 1.48 -7.72
N PRO A 120 -7.78 2.27 -8.77
CA PRO A 120 -7.43 1.93 -10.15
C PRO A 120 -5.94 1.63 -10.34
N LEU A 121 -5.04 2.38 -9.67
CA LEU A 121 -3.59 2.12 -9.71
C LEU A 121 -3.22 0.72 -9.20
N PHE A 122 -3.90 0.24 -8.16
CA PHE A 122 -3.67 -1.10 -7.59
C PHE A 122 -3.95 -2.21 -8.61
N LYS A 123 -4.95 -1.99 -9.47
CA LYS A 123 -5.31 -2.90 -10.55
C LYS A 123 -4.33 -2.83 -11.72
N ALA A 124 -3.77 -1.65 -11.98
CA ALA A 124 -3.04 -1.31 -13.20
C ALA A 124 -1.52 -1.57 -13.13
N LEU A 125 -0.91 -1.50 -11.95
CA LEU A 125 0.53 -1.52 -11.76
C LEU A 125 0.91 -2.43 -10.59
N LEU A 126 1.99 -3.20 -10.72
CA LEU A 126 2.56 -4.04 -9.65
C LEU A 126 4.03 -3.67 -9.43
N ILE A 127 4.51 -3.87 -8.20
CA ILE A 127 5.93 -3.90 -7.86
C ILE A 127 6.31 -5.34 -7.51
N VAL A 128 7.42 -5.84 -8.05
CA VAL A 128 7.97 -7.16 -7.71
C VAL A 128 9.39 -6.98 -7.16
N VAL A 129 9.63 -7.44 -5.93
CA VAL A 129 10.90 -7.25 -5.24
C VAL A 129 11.94 -8.29 -5.68
N CYS A 130 13.13 -7.84 -6.07
CA CYS A 130 14.28 -8.71 -6.36
C CYS A 130 15.02 -9.06 -5.07
N PHE A 131 14.40 -9.90 -4.23
CA PHE A 131 14.92 -10.22 -2.90
C PHE A 131 16.35 -10.81 -2.94
N GLU A 132 16.75 -11.57 -3.96
CA GLU A 132 18.13 -12.08 -4.11
C GLU A 132 19.22 -10.99 -4.10
N SER A 133 18.86 -9.76 -4.48
CA SER A 133 19.75 -8.61 -4.47
C SER A 133 19.80 -7.88 -3.12
N TYR A 134 18.96 -8.27 -2.17
CA TYR A 134 18.97 -7.74 -0.82
C TYR A 134 20.24 -8.18 -0.09
N ARG A 135 20.89 -7.21 0.57
CA ARG A 135 22.18 -7.42 1.25
C ARG A 135 22.09 -7.19 2.76
N ASN A 136 20.91 -7.45 3.34
CA ASN A 136 20.63 -7.16 4.76
C ASN A 136 20.86 -5.68 5.10
N GLU A 137 20.58 -4.79 4.15
CA GLU A 137 20.61 -3.36 4.42
C GLU A 137 19.37 -2.91 5.19
N ASP A 138 19.51 -1.86 6.00
CA ASP A 138 18.40 -1.29 6.76
C ASP A 138 17.49 -0.42 5.89
N SER A 139 16.39 0.04 6.49
CA SER A 139 15.42 0.93 5.86
C SER A 139 15.94 2.33 5.54
N LYS A 140 17.21 2.65 5.80
CA LYS A 140 17.86 3.89 5.32
C LYS A 140 18.60 3.66 4.01
N ALA A 141 19.03 2.43 3.74
CA ALA A 141 19.85 2.08 2.58
C ALA A 141 19.11 1.20 1.54
N VAL A 142 18.01 0.54 1.90
CA VAL A 142 17.25 -0.37 1.01
C VAL A 142 16.66 0.27 -0.24
N GLY A 143 16.68 1.61 -0.36
CA GLY A 143 16.18 2.31 -1.54
C GLY A 143 16.85 1.91 -2.86
N ARG A 144 18.08 1.36 -2.80
CA ARG A 144 18.82 0.85 -3.97
C ARG A 144 18.44 -0.58 -4.37
N LEU A 145 17.62 -1.27 -3.58
CA LEU A 145 17.18 -2.63 -3.87
C LEU A 145 16.47 -2.65 -5.24
N PRO A 146 16.90 -3.51 -6.18
CA PRO A 146 16.22 -3.66 -7.45
C PRO A 146 14.80 -4.18 -7.29
N VAL A 147 13.89 -3.65 -8.09
CA VAL A 147 12.49 -4.09 -8.21
C VAL A 147 12.06 -4.05 -9.68
N PHE A 148 11.03 -4.81 -10.01
CA PHE A 148 10.35 -4.71 -11.30
C PHE A 148 9.02 -3.98 -11.16
N LEU A 149 8.78 -2.98 -12.03
CA LEU A 149 7.48 -2.38 -12.24
C LEU A 149 6.78 -3.10 -13.39
N VAL A 150 5.58 -3.63 -13.14
CA VAL A 150 4.81 -4.44 -14.08
C VAL A 150 3.47 -3.77 -14.39
N ARG A 151 3.20 -3.50 -15.67
CA ARG A 151 1.86 -3.06 -16.11
C ARG A 151 0.97 -4.29 -16.31
N THR A 152 -0.23 -4.26 -15.72
CA THR A 152 -1.20 -5.36 -15.85
C THR A 152 -2.04 -5.30 -17.12
N GLY A 153 -2.04 -4.14 -17.78
CA GLY A 153 -2.90 -3.82 -18.94
C GLY A 153 -4.30 -3.32 -18.55
N VAL A 154 -4.61 -3.23 -17.25
CA VAL A 154 -5.87 -2.60 -16.79
C VAL A 154 -5.70 -1.09 -16.83
N GLU A 155 -6.54 -0.41 -17.60
CA GLU A 155 -6.54 1.06 -17.71
C GLU A 155 -7.83 1.71 -17.17
N ASP A 156 -8.85 0.90 -16.85
CA ASP A 156 -10.14 1.37 -16.36
C ASP A 156 -9.99 2.16 -15.06
N GLY A 157 -10.55 3.37 -15.05
CA GLY A 157 -10.53 4.27 -13.88
C GLY A 157 -9.25 5.07 -13.71
N LEU A 158 -8.24 4.92 -14.58
CA LEU A 158 -7.08 5.80 -14.60
C LEU A 158 -7.39 7.11 -15.32
N SER A 159 -6.80 8.20 -14.85
CA SER A 159 -6.85 9.51 -15.52
C SER A 159 -6.13 9.51 -16.86
N ALA A 160 -5.10 8.68 -17.01
CA ALA A 160 -4.36 8.47 -18.26
C ALA A 160 -3.56 7.15 -18.23
N PRO A 161 -3.22 6.57 -19.39
CA PRO A 161 -2.40 5.36 -19.48
C PRO A 161 -1.06 5.48 -18.71
N ILE A 162 -0.60 4.37 -18.15
CA ILE A 162 0.68 4.31 -17.42
C ILE A 162 1.84 4.18 -18.42
N SER A 163 2.75 5.15 -18.36
CA SER A 163 3.95 5.19 -19.19
C SER A 163 5.22 5.31 -18.36
N PHE A 164 6.22 4.48 -18.64
CA PHE A 164 7.53 4.54 -17.98
C PHE A 164 8.47 5.61 -18.56
N LYS A 165 7.99 6.48 -19.46
CA LYS A 165 8.80 7.55 -20.05
C LYS A 165 9.44 8.47 -19.00
N ALA A 166 8.71 8.78 -17.92
CA ALA A 166 9.18 9.65 -16.84
C ALA A 166 10.39 9.09 -16.09
N ILE A 167 10.56 7.76 -16.09
CA ILE A 167 11.65 7.07 -15.39
C ILE A 167 12.65 6.40 -16.36
N ALA A 168 12.57 6.69 -17.66
CA ALA A 168 13.34 5.99 -18.68
C ALA A 168 14.87 6.00 -18.44
N SER A 169 15.41 7.09 -17.89
CA SER A 169 16.83 7.21 -17.54
C SER A 169 17.25 6.41 -16.31
N LYS A 170 16.29 5.92 -15.53
CA LYS A 170 16.49 5.14 -14.29
C LYS A 170 16.11 3.66 -14.46
N ILE A 171 15.81 3.23 -15.70
CA ILE A 171 15.56 1.83 -16.03
C ILE A 171 16.90 1.15 -16.35
N ASP A 172 17.21 0.07 -15.66
CA ASP A 172 18.48 -0.66 -15.80
C ASP A 172 18.29 -2.10 -16.33
N GLY A 173 17.06 -2.47 -16.69
CA GLY A 173 16.73 -3.79 -17.19
C GLY A 173 15.26 -3.90 -17.61
N TYR A 174 14.95 -4.98 -18.30
CA TYR A 174 13.60 -5.31 -18.73
C TYR A 174 13.34 -6.79 -18.46
N ALA A 175 12.09 -7.12 -18.15
CA ALA A 175 11.62 -8.49 -18.11
C ALA A 175 10.34 -8.64 -18.94
N GLY A 176 10.11 -9.88 -19.39
CA GLY A 176 8.99 -10.23 -20.25
C GLY A 176 9.23 -10.01 -21.75
N GLU A 177 8.57 -10.81 -22.60
CA GLU A 177 8.70 -10.80 -24.06
C GLU A 177 8.30 -9.45 -24.68
N ALA A 178 7.38 -8.73 -24.03
CA ALA A 178 6.90 -7.42 -24.49
C ALA A 178 7.53 -6.22 -23.75
N ARG A 179 8.57 -6.43 -22.92
CA ARG A 179 9.07 -5.41 -21.96
C ARG A 179 7.91 -4.85 -21.11
N SER A 180 6.98 -5.73 -20.75
CA SER A 180 5.84 -5.44 -19.89
C SER A 180 6.27 -5.07 -18.48
N ALA A 181 7.47 -5.51 -18.09
CA ALA A 181 8.13 -5.19 -16.83
C ALA A 181 9.45 -4.43 -17.05
N VAL A 182 9.69 -3.40 -16.23
CA VAL A 182 10.95 -2.63 -16.22
C VAL A 182 11.64 -2.80 -14.88
N ARG A 183 12.95 -3.02 -14.89
CA ARG A 183 13.77 -3.08 -13.69
C ARG A 183 14.28 -1.69 -13.33
N THR A 184 14.14 -1.32 -12.06
CA THR A 184 14.63 -0.06 -11.50
C THR A 184 14.87 -0.23 -10.00
N THR A 185 15.22 0.84 -9.29
CA THR A 185 15.39 0.82 -7.83
C THR A 185 14.06 0.97 -7.10
N LEU A 186 13.96 0.42 -5.89
CA LEU A 186 12.81 0.62 -5.00
C LEU A 186 12.50 2.11 -4.83
N GLU A 187 13.53 2.93 -4.65
CA GLU A 187 13.39 4.39 -4.60
C GLU A 187 12.63 4.95 -5.80
N THR A 188 13.09 4.63 -7.01
CA THR A 188 12.49 5.14 -8.24
C THR A 188 11.07 4.62 -8.42
N ALA A 189 10.81 3.36 -8.09
CA ALA A 189 9.50 2.76 -8.20
C ALA A 189 8.48 3.43 -7.28
N ILE A 190 8.85 3.71 -6.02
CA ILE A 190 7.97 4.36 -5.05
C ILE A 190 7.72 5.82 -5.43
N ASP A 191 8.75 6.56 -5.87
CA ASP A 191 8.57 7.93 -6.36
C ASP A 191 7.62 7.96 -7.57
N PHE A 192 7.79 7.03 -8.50
CA PHE A 192 6.91 6.91 -9.66
C PHE A 192 5.44 6.61 -9.26
N VAL A 193 5.22 5.73 -8.27
CA VAL A 193 3.86 5.45 -7.77
C VAL A 193 3.27 6.67 -7.05
N MET A 194 4.06 7.40 -6.27
CA MET A 194 3.60 8.65 -5.62
C MET A 194 3.21 9.71 -6.66
N ASP A 195 3.99 9.86 -7.74
CA ASP A 195 3.66 10.77 -8.84
C ASP A 195 2.36 10.37 -9.56
N LEU A 196 2.14 9.06 -9.76
CA LEU A 196 0.89 8.55 -10.30
C LEU A 196 -0.28 8.80 -9.35
N GLU A 197 -0.14 8.52 -8.04
CA GLU A 197 -1.18 8.79 -7.03
C GLU A 197 -1.55 10.27 -7.00
N ALA A 198 -0.55 11.17 -7.03
CA ALA A 198 -0.77 12.60 -7.09
C ALA A 198 -1.49 13.03 -8.37
N ARG A 199 -1.15 12.42 -9.51
CA ARG A 199 -1.84 12.64 -10.80
C ARG A 199 -3.30 12.21 -10.72
N GLU A 200 -3.60 11.03 -10.18
CA GLU A 200 -4.98 10.57 -10.03
C GLU A 200 -5.76 11.46 -9.05
N ALA A 201 -5.16 11.84 -7.92
CA ALA A 201 -5.77 12.71 -6.93
C ALA A 201 -6.06 14.12 -7.47
N ALA A 202 -5.25 14.63 -8.40
CA ALA A 202 -5.48 15.92 -9.04
C ALA A 202 -6.72 15.93 -9.94
N ILE A 203 -7.14 14.77 -10.46
CA ILE A 203 -8.29 14.63 -11.36
C ILE A 203 -9.55 14.17 -10.62
N PHE A 204 -9.40 13.20 -9.71
CA PHE A 204 -10.54 12.54 -9.04
C PHE A 204 -10.71 12.91 -7.57
N GLY A 205 -9.80 13.73 -7.02
CA GLY A 205 -9.67 13.92 -5.58
C GLY A 205 -9.09 12.70 -4.88
N LEU A 206 -8.91 12.80 -3.57
CA LEU A 206 -8.49 11.66 -2.76
C LEU A 206 -9.64 10.65 -2.66
N GLN A 207 -9.32 9.36 -2.79
CA GLN A 207 -10.27 8.27 -2.68
C GLN A 207 -9.79 7.28 -1.59
N PRO A 208 -10.58 7.02 -0.54
CA PRO A 208 -11.88 7.63 -0.25
C PRO A 208 -11.71 9.12 0.11
N ASP A 209 -12.77 9.91 -0.11
CA ASP A 209 -12.76 11.36 0.17
C ASP A 209 -12.74 11.60 1.69
N PRO A 210 -11.66 12.16 2.26
CA PRO A 210 -11.55 12.41 3.70
C PRO A 210 -12.71 13.22 4.28
N ALA A 211 -13.33 14.11 3.47
CA ALA A 211 -14.45 14.94 3.91
C ALA A 211 -15.74 14.15 4.15
N LEU A 212 -15.87 12.98 3.52
CA LEU A 212 -17.03 12.10 3.66
C LEU A 212 -16.88 11.08 4.79
N MET A 213 -15.75 11.09 5.52
CA MET A 213 -15.47 10.14 6.60
C MET A 213 -16.32 10.49 7.84
N PRO A 214 -17.22 9.60 8.28
CA PRO A 214 -18.05 9.81 9.43
C PRO A 214 -17.39 9.14 10.62
N GLU A 215 -16.58 9.84 11.42
CA GLU A 215 -16.28 9.31 12.76
C GLU A 215 -16.33 10.34 13.90
N ASN A 216 -17.03 9.90 14.95
CA ASN A 216 -17.21 10.54 16.25
C ASN A 216 -17.84 11.94 16.25
N VAL A 217 -18.80 12.13 15.32
CA VAL A 217 -19.75 13.25 15.33
C VAL A 217 -20.41 13.44 16.71
N ARG A 218 -20.56 12.40 17.54
CA ARG A 218 -21.20 12.52 18.86
C ARG A 218 -20.38 13.32 19.86
N PHE A 219 -19.07 13.06 19.97
CA PHE A 219 -18.19 13.81 20.91
C PHE A 219 -18.04 15.26 20.46
N TRP A 220 -17.92 15.48 19.14
CA TRP A 220 -17.74 16.81 18.59
C TRP A 220 -19.05 17.61 18.47
N LYS A 221 -20.22 16.97 18.33
CA LYS A 221 -21.54 17.65 18.37
C LYS A 221 -21.80 18.33 19.71
N GLU A 222 -21.42 17.69 20.81
CA GLU A 222 -21.54 18.29 22.14
C GLU A 222 -20.64 19.54 22.30
N ALA A 223 -19.52 19.59 21.57
CA ALA A 223 -18.55 20.68 21.63
C ALA A 223 -18.76 21.79 20.58
N LEU A 224 -19.28 21.47 19.40
CA LEU A 224 -19.37 22.34 18.22
C LEU A 224 -20.81 22.67 17.78
N GLY A 225 -21.82 22.05 18.39
CA GLY A 225 -23.23 22.26 18.03
C GLY A 225 -23.63 21.59 16.71
N ASP A 226 -24.56 22.20 15.98
CA ASP A 226 -25.14 21.68 14.73
C ASP A 226 -24.30 21.99 13.47
N GLU A 227 -23.11 22.57 13.62
CA GLU A 227 -22.24 22.81 12.47
C GLU A 227 -21.72 21.49 11.87
N PRO A 228 -21.66 21.36 10.52
CA PRO A 228 -21.18 20.15 9.88
C PRO A 228 -19.70 19.95 10.24
N ILE A 229 -19.43 18.90 11.01
CA ILE A 229 -18.07 18.47 11.33
C ILE A 229 -17.49 17.83 10.09
N ILE A 230 -16.65 18.59 9.39
CA ILE A 230 -15.73 18.01 8.40
C ILE A 230 -14.72 17.21 9.22
N GLY A 231 -14.52 15.93 8.85
CA GLY A 231 -13.65 15.01 9.59
C GLY A 231 -12.24 15.56 9.82
N PRO A 232 -11.46 14.97 10.74
CA PRO A 232 -10.07 15.38 10.94
C PRO A 232 -9.34 15.29 9.60
N SER A 233 -8.98 16.45 9.05
CA SER A 233 -8.21 16.54 7.82
C SER A 233 -6.79 16.92 8.17
N SER A 234 -5.83 16.38 7.41
CA SER A 234 -4.46 16.85 7.41
C SER A 234 -4.34 18.38 7.27
N SER A 235 -5.32 19.04 6.63
CA SER A 235 -5.40 20.50 6.48
C SER A 235 -5.66 21.30 7.78
N PHE A 236 -6.04 20.65 8.89
CA PHE A 236 -6.37 21.35 10.15
C PHE A 236 -5.15 21.79 10.96
N VAL A 237 -3.97 21.26 10.66
CA VAL A 237 -2.74 21.60 11.37
C VAL A 237 -1.83 22.38 10.44
N ASP A 238 -1.41 23.56 10.88
CA ASP A 238 -0.33 24.30 10.23
C ASP A 238 1.02 23.65 10.63
N PRO A 239 1.69 22.94 9.69
CA PRO A 239 2.91 22.21 10.00
C PRO A 239 4.12 23.14 10.19
N GLU A 240 4.06 24.39 9.75
CA GLU A 240 5.13 25.37 9.99
C GLU A 240 5.09 25.87 11.43
N LYS A 241 3.89 25.92 12.02
CA LYS A 241 3.67 26.37 13.39
C LYS A 241 3.73 25.23 14.41
N TYR A 242 3.28 24.03 14.04
CA TYR A 242 3.17 22.89 14.94
C TYR A 242 4.00 21.72 14.41
N PRO A 243 5.19 21.46 14.99
CA PRO A 243 5.99 20.31 14.60
C PRO A 243 5.25 19.02 14.94
N TRP A 244 5.56 17.95 14.20
CA TRP A 244 4.94 16.66 14.43
C TRP A 244 5.21 16.17 15.85
N ALA A 245 4.13 15.79 16.55
CA ALA A 245 4.17 15.38 17.94
C ALA A 245 3.11 14.32 18.23
N GLY A 246 3.16 13.76 19.45
CA GLY A 246 2.19 12.78 19.95
C GLY A 246 2.54 11.34 19.58
N ASN A 247 1.56 10.44 19.75
CA ASN A 247 1.79 9.00 19.64
C ASN A 247 2.32 8.58 18.27
N GLY A 248 1.86 9.21 17.18
CA GLY A 248 2.35 8.90 15.83
C GLY A 248 3.85 9.18 15.68
N GLU A 249 4.31 10.33 16.19
CA GLU A 249 5.73 10.69 16.19
C GLU A 249 6.53 9.68 17.01
N SER A 250 6.09 9.36 18.23
CA SER A 250 6.82 8.45 19.11
C SER A 250 6.85 7.01 18.58
N TYR A 251 5.80 6.60 17.86
CA TYR A 251 5.80 5.32 17.15
C TYR A 251 6.87 5.30 16.06
N GLU A 252 6.98 6.35 15.27
CA GLU A 252 7.97 6.40 14.18
C GLU A 252 9.41 6.55 14.69
N SER A 253 9.65 7.49 15.60
CA SER A 253 11.01 7.80 16.09
C SER A 253 11.58 6.71 16.98
N TRP A 254 10.74 5.96 17.70
CA TRP A 254 11.18 4.94 18.64
C TRP A 254 10.69 3.54 18.30
N VAL A 255 9.37 3.32 18.18
CA VAL A 255 8.82 1.95 18.04
C VAL A 255 9.27 1.30 16.74
N MET A 256 9.16 1.98 15.59
CA MET A 256 9.52 1.42 14.28
C MET A 256 11.01 1.13 14.18
N ALA A 257 11.86 2.01 14.73
CA ALA A 257 13.29 1.79 14.81
C ALA A 257 13.66 0.59 15.71
N GLN A 258 12.98 0.43 16.86
CA GLN A 258 13.17 -0.72 17.74
C GLN A 258 12.68 -2.03 17.13
N GLN A 259 11.56 -2.01 16.40
CA GLN A 259 11.04 -3.20 15.72
C GLN A 259 11.99 -3.66 14.64
N GLU A 260 12.51 -2.75 13.83
CA GLU A 260 13.52 -3.07 12.82
C GLU A 260 14.78 -3.68 13.44
N LEU A 261 15.31 -3.07 14.51
CA LEU A 261 16.45 -3.62 15.25
C LEU A 261 16.16 -5.02 15.82
N ARG A 262 14.94 -5.26 16.32
CA ARG A 262 14.51 -6.58 16.80
C ARG A 262 14.45 -7.59 15.65
N SER A 263 13.98 -7.20 14.47
CA SER A 263 13.96 -8.04 13.27
C SER A 263 15.38 -8.41 12.85
N PHE A 264 16.32 -7.47 12.83
CA PHE A 264 17.73 -7.77 12.57
C PHE A 264 18.34 -8.74 13.59
N ARG A 265 18.04 -8.58 14.88
CA ARG A 265 18.50 -9.51 15.91
C ARG A 265 17.92 -10.91 15.76
N ARG A 266 16.65 -11.03 15.37
CA ARG A 266 16.01 -12.32 15.08
C ARG A 266 16.69 -12.98 13.89
N GLU A 267 16.91 -12.23 12.81
CA GLU A 267 17.57 -12.77 11.62
C GLU A 267 19.01 -13.22 11.91
N ALA A 268 19.76 -12.43 12.68
CA ALA A 268 21.10 -12.83 13.13
C ALA A 268 21.09 -14.13 13.95
N ARG A 269 20.09 -14.34 14.81
CA ARG A 269 19.92 -15.59 15.56
C ARG A 269 19.56 -16.77 14.66
N ARG A 270 18.75 -16.53 13.62
CA ARG A 270 18.35 -17.54 12.62
C ARG A 270 19.57 -18.03 11.85
N ILE A 271 20.38 -17.09 11.35
CA ILE A 271 21.65 -17.37 10.66
C ILE A 271 22.62 -18.12 11.58
N ALA A 272 22.66 -17.77 12.87
CA ALA A 272 23.49 -18.45 13.86
C ALA A 272 22.96 -19.84 14.28
N GLY A 273 21.79 -20.29 13.81
CA GLY A 273 21.17 -21.56 14.21
C GLY A 273 20.69 -21.58 15.67
N THR A 274 20.34 -20.41 16.22
CA THR A 274 19.97 -20.22 17.64
C THR A 274 18.48 -19.89 17.83
N LEU A 275 17.68 -20.16 16.81
CA LEU A 275 16.22 -19.95 16.77
C LEU A 275 15.50 -21.28 16.60
#